data_AF-A0A972QBV4-F1
#
_entry.id   AF-A0A972QBV4-F1
#
_cell.length_a   1.000
_cell.length_b   1.000
_cell.length_c   1.000
_cell.angle_alpha   90.00
_cell.angle_beta   90.00
_cell.angle_gamma   90.00
#
_symmetry.space_group_name_H-M   'P 1'
#
loop_
_entity.id
_entity.type
_entity.pdbx_description
1 polymer ?
#
loop_
_entity_poly.entity_id
_entity_poly.type
_entity_poly.pdbx_seq_one_letter_code
_entity_poly.pdbx_strand_id
1 'polypeptide(L)'
;MKNINAKKLSLPKKTPETDAWFTAFFIENHLDYYTYPDHVSTPEQIRFIVFTEEDERYYPCSDRMFEAIMNRNQSEFLQKKYHEILRKILKLIDSQIENKDEKAYLESLIKIKYQHETRDEIMIPSRLEKRLFRIFLNRTQIEDPYICEKALRNSRANKALSSDALINAMNHGDIDDLKNSLSTLSSIKKILHYLELKRLLSLSVEHSLWKSDKAAGYTQNDYLGFFNRRFSGNGVEPLFDFWGAQDKEKSLSKKILWLADEAGEIMVDFAIINYLSNLGHKIIIALKDGPLFTKIDYYDAVEDEMLSGKLKGASFISEKNLGKNELANMLRSDKNIIVVSDGTRENLNFLLASTTFARIFKEVDCVISRGEDQRRRFFDAHFQFTQ
;
A
#
# COMPACT_ATOMS: atom_id res chain seq x y z
N MET A 1 -16.13 -17.39 -13.70
CA MET A 1 -16.65 -16.09 -13.27
C MET A 1 -18.10 -16.24 -12.79
N LYS A 2 -18.31 -16.46 -11.48
CA LYS A 2 -19.64 -16.24 -10.87
C LYS A 2 -19.70 -14.76 -10.51
N ASN A 3 -20.67 -14.04 -11.08
CA ASN A 3 -21.02 -12.68 -10.71
C ASN A 3 -21.16 -12.59 -9.19
N ILE A 4 -20.15 -12.03 -8.53
CA ILE A 4 -20.37 -11.40 -7.23
C ILE A 4 -21.26 -10.21 -7.58
N ASN A 5 -22.54 -10.31 -7.26
CA ASN A 5 -23.46 -9.19 -7.30
C ASN A 5 -22.91 -8.15 -6.32
N ALA A 6 -22.02 -7.27 -6.80
CA ALA A 6 -21.68 -6.05 -6.11
C ALA A 6 -22.99 -5.30 -5.97
N LYS A 7 -23.53 -5.32 -4.76
CA LYS A 7 -24.79 -4.67 -4.42
C LYS A 7 -24.55 -3.18 -4.70
N LYS A 8 -24.99 -2.71 -5.87
CA LYS A 8 -24.82 -1.32 -6.30
C LYS A 8 -25.34 -0.44 -5.16
N LEU A 9 -24.47 0.41 -4.63
CA LEU A 9 -24.80 1.26 -3.49
C LEU A 9 -26.11 1.99 -3.83
N SER A 10 -27.13 1.86 -2.98
CA SER A 10 -28.34 2.66 -3.15
C SER A 10 -28.00 4.08 -2.67
N LEU A 11 -27.37 4.85 -3.55
CA LEU A 11 -27.21 6.27 -3.34
C LEU A 11 -28.61 6.85 -3.03
N PRO A 12 -28.73 7.76 -2.04
CA PRO A 12 -30.00 8.39 -1.76
C PRO A 12 -30.58 8.99 -3.06
N LYS A 13 -31.91 9.02 -3.18
CA LYS A 13 -32.59 9.60 -4.35
C LYS A 13 -31.96 10.96 -4.67
N LYS A 14 -31.47 11.15 -5.90
CA LYS A 14 -30.84 12.41 -6.35
C LYS A 14 -31.82 13.56 -6.13
N THR A 15 -31.64 14.32 -5.04
CA THR A 15 -32.23 15.64 -4.81
C THR A 15 -31.14 16.71 -4.87
N PRO A 16 -31.48 17.98 -5.13
CA PRO A 16 -30.51 19.07 -5.10
C PRO A 16 -29.71 19.14 -3.79
N GLU A 17 -30.33 18.83 -2.65
CA GLU A 17 -29.68 18.81 -1.34
C GLU A 17 -28.66 17.67 -1.22
N THR A 18 -29.00 16.47 -1.71
CA THR A 18 -28.07 15.32 -1.69
C THR A 18 -26.88 15.55 -2.61
N ASP A 19 -27.08 16.19 -3.76
CA ASP A 19 -26.01 16.53 -4.71
C ASP A 19 -25.09 17.64 -4.19
N ALA A 20 -25.68 18.66 -3.54
CA ALA A 20 -24.93 19.70 -2.84
C ALA A 20 -24.09 19.10 -1.68
N TRP A 21 -24.62 18.14 -0.93
CA TRP A 21 -23.88 17.47 0.13
C TRP A 21 -22.73 16.62 -0.41
N PHE A 22 -22.96 15.88 -1.50
CA PHE A 22 -21.92 15.12 -2.18
C PHE A 22 -20.81 16.04 -2.71
N THR A 23 -21.16 17.18 -3.28
CA THR A 23 -20.20 18.20 -3.72
C THR A 23 -19.42 18.77 -2.54
N ALA A 24 -20.10 19.12 -1.45
CA ALA A 24 -19.46 19.59 -0.21
C ALA A 24 -18.47 18.55 0.33
N PHE A 25 -18.79 17.25 0.26
CA PHE A 25 -17.88 16.19 0.66
C PHE A 25 -16.55 16.23 -0.10
N PHE A 26 -16.56 16.42 -1.42
CA PHE A 26 -15.31 16.54 -2.19
C PHE A 26 -14.56 17.84 -1.87
N ILE A 27 -15.26 18.96 -1.76
CA ILE A 27 -14.65 20.27 -1.47
C ILE A 27 -13.98 20.25 -0.10
N GLU A 28 -14.72 19.85 0.94
CA GLU A 28 -14.23 19.82 2.31
C GLU A 28 -13.06 18.85 2.46
N ASN A 29 -13.07 17.71 1.76
CA ASN A 29 -11.95 16.77 1.78
C ASN A 29 -10.77 17.19 0.89
N HIS A 30 -10.86 18.30 0.15
CA HIS A 30 -9.89 18.75 -0.86
C HIS A 30 -9.62 17.66 -1.92
N LEU A 31 -10.71 17.15 -2.47
CA LEU A 31 -10.76 16.09 -3.48
C LEU A 31 -11.50 16.55 -4.74
N ASP A 32 -12.01 17.78 -4.75
CA ASP A 32 -12.71 18.35 -5.90
C ASP A 32 -11.72 18.97 -6.90
N TYR A 33 -11.77 18.52 -8.15
CA TYR A 33 -10.89 19.01 -9.22
C TYR A 33 -11.15 20.48 -9.55
N TYR A 34 -12.41 20.92 -9.59
CA TYR A 34 -12.75 22.29 -9.96
C TYR A 34 -12.27 23.31 -8.94
N THR A 35 -12.22 22.91 -7.66
CA THR A 35 -11.72 23.74 -6.56
C THR A 35 -10.20 23.64 -6.41
N TYR A 36 -9.59 22.48 -6.71
CA TYR A 36 -8.17 22.21 -6.48
C TYR A 36 -7.46 21.57 -7.69
N PRO A 37 -7.42 22.24 -8.86
CA PRO A 37 -6.96 21.64 -10.12
C PRO A 37 -5.46 21.28 -10.15
N ASP A 38 -4.63 21.97 -9.35
CA ASP A 38 -3.19 21.71 -9.27
C ASP A 38 -2.82 20.53 -8.34
N HIS A 39 -3.81 19.98 -7.64
CA HIS A 39 -3.59 18.95 -6.61
C HIS A 39 -4.43 17.70 -6.85
N VAL A 40 -5.59 17.85 -7.49
CA VAL A 40 -6.53 16.77 -7.75
C VAL A 40 -6.47 16.40 -9.22
N SER A 41 -6.40 15.10 -9.49
CA SER A 41 -6.44 14.57 -10.84
C SER A 41 -7.79 14.85 -11.52
N THR A 42 -7.72 15.18 -12.81
CA THR A 42 -8.89 15.27 -13.69
C THR A 42 -9.66 13.95 -13.74
N PRO A 43 -10.98 13.96 -14.03
CA PRO A 43 -11.75 12.74 -14.27
C PRO A 43 -11.10 11.82 -15.32
N GLU A 44 -10.50 12.39 -16.37
CA GLU A 44 -9.79 11.64 -17.41
C GLU A 44 -8.57 10.91 -16.88
N GLN A 45 -7.79 11.53 -15.98
CA GLN A 45 -6.64 10.89 -15.34
C GLN A 45 -7.07 9.76 -14.40
N ILE A 46 -8.18 9.93 -13.68
CA ILE A 46 -8.71 8.87 -12.80
C ILE A 46 -9.10 7.63 -13.57
N ARG A 47 -9.62 7.79 -14.79
CA ARG A 47 -9.93 6.68 -15.70
C ARG A 47 -8.70 5.89 -16.19
N PHE A 48 -7.48 6.30 -15.83
CA PHE A 48 -6.30 5.44 -16.01
C PHE A 48 -6.22 4.34 -14.95
N ILE A 49 -6.83 4.55 -13.79
CA ILE A 49 -6.75 3.66 -12.62
C ILE A 49 -8.10 3.00 -12.32
N VAL A 50 -9.17 3.77 -12.33
CA VAL A 50 -10.50 3.37 -11.88
C VAL A 50 -11.47 3.35 -13.06
N PHE A 51 -12.21 2.27 -13.23
CA PHE A 51 -13.37 2.26 -14.12
C PHE A 51 -14.51 3.01 -13.44
N THR A 52 -14.81 4.21 -13.97
CA THR A 52 -15.95 5.03 -13.54
C THR A 52 -16.93 5.16 -14.69
N GLU A 53 -18.22 4.88 -14.42
CA GLU A 53 -19.32 5.22 -15.33
C GLU A 53 -19.48 6.75 -15.45
N GLU A 54 -20.24 7.25 -16.44
CA GLU A 54 -20.34 8.70 -16.75
C GLU A 54 -20.70 9.59 -15.54
N ASP A 55 -21.48 9.07 -14.59
CA ASP A 55 -21.97 9.79 -13.41
C ASP A 55 -21.24 9.46 -12.10
N GLU A 56 -20.29 8.51 -12.12
CA GLU A 56 -19.68 7.98 -10.91
C GLU A 56 -18.37 8.71 -10.58
N ARG A 57 -18.26 9.23 -9.35
CA ARG A 57 -17.04 9.89 -8.87
C ARG A 57 -16.32 9.00 -7.87
N TYR A 58 -15.06 8.69 -8.16
CA TYR A 58 -14.20 7.94 -7.25
C TYR A 58 -14.01 8.69 -5.93
N TYR A 59 -14.06 7.97 -4.80
CA TYR A 59 -13.70 8.50 -3.49
C TYR A 59 -12.72 7.55 -2.76
N PRO A 60 -11.73 8.09 -2.03
CA PRO A 60 -10.71 7.29 -1.38
C PRO A 60 -11.19 6.84 0.01
N CYS A 61 -12.27 6.05 0.08
CA CYS A 61 -12.73 5.37 1.29
C CYS A 61 -13.59 4.15 0.98
N SER A 62 -13.76 3.27 1.97
CA SER A 62 -14.65 2.12 1.82
C SER A 62 -16.11 2.57 1.72
N ASP A 63 -16.96 1.76 1.11
CA ASP A 63 -18.37 2.10 0.95
C ASP A 63 -19.06 2.33 2.29
N ARG A 64 -18.75 1.51 3.29
CA ARG A 64 -19.24 1.71 4.66
C ARG A 64 -18.86 3.08 5.21
N MET A 65 -17.65 3.55 4.95
CA MET A 65 -17.19 4.87 5.42
C MET A 65 -17.91 5.98 4.67
N PHE A 66 -18.03 5.85 3.35
CA PHE A 66 -18.75 6.80 2.52
C PHE A 66 -20.23 6.91 2.93
N GLU A 67 -20.92 5.78 3.10
CA GLU A 67 -22.31 5.73 3.58
C GLU A 67 -22.49 6.36 4.95
N ALA A 68 -21.57 6.11 5.90
CA ALA A 68 -21.63 6.69 7.24
C ALA A 68 -21.60 8.23 7.19
N ILE A 69 -20.78 8.80 6.29
CA ILE A 69 -20.65 10.25 6.09
C ILE A 69 -21.88 10.80 5.33
N MET A 70 -22.29 10.14 4.26
CA MET A 70 -23.37 10.63 3.39
C MET A 70 -24.73 10.58 4.09
N ASN A 71 -25.00 9.51 4.84
CA ASN A 71 -26.28 9.34 5.52
C ASN A 71 -26.35 10.07 6.85
N ARG A 72 -25.22 10.58 7.38
CA ARG A 72 -25.12 11.27 8.67
C ARG A 72 -25.75 10.49 9.84
N ASN A 73 -25.73 9.16 9.77
CA ASN A 73 -26.50 8.27 10.65
C ASN A 73 -25.63 7.32 11.50
N GLN A 74 -24.32 7.30 11.29
CA GLN A 74 -23.37 6.43 12.01
C GLN A 74 -22.28 7.24 12.74
N SER A 75 -22.73 8.24 13.52
CA SER A 75 -21.82 9.11 14.27
C SER A 75 -20.87 8.31 15.17
N GLU A 76 -21.34 7.26 15.89
CA GLU A 76 -20.46 6.50 16.79
C GLU A 76 -19.29 5.81 16.05
N PHE A 77 -19.54 5.27 14.85
CA PHE A 77 -18.50 4.65 14.02
C PHE A 77 -17.48 5.69 13.53
N LEU A 78 -17.96 6.84 13.03
CA LEU A 78 -17.09 7.94 12.56
C LEU A 78 -16.28 8.54 13.70
N GLN A 79 -16.95 8.87 14.81
CA GLN A 79 -16.33 9.42 16.00
C GLN A 79 -15.26 8.48 16.55
N LYS A 80 -15.51 7.17 16.59
CA LYS A 80 -14.47 6.20 16.98
C LYS A 80 -13.23 6.32 16.09
N LYS A 81 -13.40 6.42 14.76
CA LYS A 81 -12.29 6.57 13.81
C LYS A 81 -11.55 7.89 13.96
N TYR A 82 -12.26 8.99 14.17
CA TYR A 82 -11.65 10.27 14.49
C TYR A 82 -10.84 10.23 15.80
N HIS A 83 -11.39 9.63 16.86
CA HIS A 83 -10.70 9.50 18.15
C HIS A 83 -9.46 8.60 18.09
N GLU A 84 -9.46 7.57 17.25
CA GLU A 84 -8.28 6.74 16.98
C GLU A 84 -7.13 7.58 16.40
N ILE A 85 -7.44 8.46 15.43
CA ILE A 85 -6.47 9.38 14.82
C ILE A 85 -5.95 10.41 15.81
N LEU A 86 -6.85 11.05 16.57
CA LEU A 86 -6.44 12.04 17.57
C LEU A 86 -5.47 11.44 18.58
N ARG A 87 -5.79 10.24 19.13
CA ARG A 87 -4.91 9.53 20.05
C ARG A 87 -3.56 9.21 19.43
N LYS A 88 -3.53 8.80 18.16
CA LYS A 88 -2.29 8.51 17.44
C LYS A 88 -1.39 9.76 17.33
N ILE A 89 -1.95 10.92 16.96
CA ILE A 89 -1.20 12.17 16.85
C ILE A 89 -0.75 12.69 18.23
N LEU A 90 -1.59 12.63 19.25
CA LEU A 90 -1.20 13.04 20.60
C LEU A 90 -0.07 12.17 21.15
N LYS A 91 -0.11 10.86 20.90
CA LYS A 91 0.99 9.96 21.27
C LYS A 91 2.30 10.31 20.55
N LEU A 92 2.22 10.72 19.28
CA LEU A 92 3.38 11.17 18.52
C LEU A 92 4.01 12.43 19.15
N ILE A 93 3.19 13.42 19.50
CA ILE A 93 3.67 14.62 20.20
C ILE A 93 4.34 14.22 21.51
N ASP A 94 3.70 13.33 22.28
CA ASP A 94 4.24 12.89 23.56
C ASP A 94 5.62 12.22 23.42
N SER A 95 5.80 11.40 22.38
CA SER A 95 7.04 10.65 22.16
C SER A 95 8.17 11.46 21.51
N GLN A 96 7.86 12.52 20.76
CA GLN A 96 8.86 13.26 19.97
C GLN A 96 9.26 14.60 20.58
N ILE A 97 8.41 15.20 21.42
CA ILE A 97 8.62 16.56 21.95
C ILE A 97 8.94 16.46 23.44
N GLU A 98 10.15 16.89 23.81
CA GLU A 98 10.60 16.90 25.21
C GLU A 98 10.14 18.14 25.98
N ASN A 99 10.12 19.31 25.31
CA ASN A 99 9.73 20.57 25.92
C ASN A 99 8.24 20.56 26.30
N LYS A 100 7.95 20.81 27.58
CA LYS A 100 6.59 20.73 28.13
C LYS A 100 5.66 21.81 27.59
N ASP A 101 6.14 23.03 27.39
CA ASP A 101 5.32 24.15 26.91
C ASP A 101 5.00 23.98 25.43
N GLU A 102 5.99 23.56 24.63
CA GLU A 102 5.80 23.24 23.22
C GLU A 102 4.83 22.05 23.04
N LYS A 103 4.99 21.00 23.84
CA LYS A 103 4.06 19.86 23.89
C LYS A 103 2.64 20.33 24.19
N ALA A 104 2.45 21.11 25.25
CA ALA A 104 1.12 21.62 25.64
C ALA A 104 0.50 22.52 24.56
N TYR A 105 1.32 23.35 23.91
CA TYR A 105 0.90 24.18 22.77
C TYR A 105 0.43 23.32 21.59
N LEU A 106 1.25 22.37 21.14
CA LEU A 106 0.94 21.50 20.01
C LEU A 106 -0.29 20.63 20.27
N GLU A 107 -0.40 20.05 21.47
CA GLU A 107 -1.59 19.29 21.85
C GLU A 107 -2.87 20.14 21.78
N SER A 108 -2.80 21.37 22.29
CA SER A 108 -3.93 22.30 22.27
C SER A 108 -4.31 22.67 20.84
N LEU A 109 -3.33 22.98 19.99
CA LEU A 109 -3.54 23.28 18.58
C LEU A 109 -4.18 22.10 17.84
N ILE A 110 -3.68 20.88 18.04
CA ILE A 110 -4.24 19.66 17.44
C ILE A 110 -5.67 19.41 17.93
N LYS A 111 -5.96 19.57 19.22
CA LYS A 111 -7.31 19.40 19.77
C LYS A 111 -8.30 20.42 19.18
N ILE A 112 -7.89 21.68 19.05
CA ILE A 112 -8.69 22.74 18.40
C ILE A 112 -8.97 22.37 16.94
N LYS A 113 -7.93 22.02 16.17
CA LYS A 113 -8.09 21.66 14.76
C LYS A 113 -8.93 20.41 14.57
N TYR A 114 -8.74 19.40 15.42
CA TYR A 114 -9.57 18.21 15.44
C TYR A 114 -11.06 18.52 15.63
N GLN A 115 -11.40 19.38 16.59
CA GLN A 115 -12.79 19.76 16.86
C GLN A 115 -13.42 20.50 15.67
N HIS A 116 -12.67 21.41 15.05
CA HIS A 116 -13.15 22.13 13.87
C HIS A 116 -13.39 21.20 12.68
N GLU A 117 -12.45 20.29 12.40
CA GLU A 117 -12.49 19.44 11.20
C GLU A 117 -13.48 18.27 11.31
N THR A 118 -13.86 17.88 12.53
CA THR A 118 -14.78 16.75 12.76
C THR A 118 -16.21 17.20 13.10
N ARG A 119 -16.46 18.50 13.25
CA ARG A 119 -17.76 19.07 13.66
C ARG A 119 -18.93 18.60 12.81
N ASP A 120 -18.76 18.64 11.50
CA ASP A 120 -19.84 18.37 10.54
C ASP A 120 -19.81 16.91 10.04
N GLU A 121 -18.91 16.07 10.61
CA GLU A 121 -18.69 14.65 10.29
C GLU A 121 -18.47 14.34 8.79
N ILE A 122 -18.11 15.35 8.00
CA ILE A 122 -17.92 15.25 6.54
C ILE A 122 -16.52 14.76 6.14
N MET A 123 -15.54 14.91 7.04
CA MET A 123 -14.14 14.62 6.76
C MET A 123 -13.87 13.10 6.71
N ILE A 124 -13.20 12.62 5.67
CA ILE A 124 -12.72 11.24 5.64
C ILE A 124 -11.63 11.09 6.73
N PRO A 125 -11.67 10.06 7.59
CA PRO A 125 -10.67 9.90 8.66
C PRO A 125 -9.21 9.94 8.16
N SER A 126 -8.86 9.30 7.05
CA SER A 126 -7.49 9.38 6.51
C SER A 126 -7.07 10.79 6.08
N ARG A 127 -8.04 11.65 5.70
CA ARG A 127 -7.79 13.06 5.37
C ARG A 127 -7.57 13.90 6.62
N LEU A 128 -8.33 13.63 7.68
CA LEU A 128 -8.09 14.21 9.00
C LEU A 128 -6.67 13.85 9.50
N GLU A 129 -6.30 12.57 9.40
CA GLU A 129 -4.97 12.09 9.80
C GLU A 129 -3.85 12.84 9.06
N LYS A 130 -3.95 12.97 7.74
CA LYS A 130 -3.02 13.77 6.93
C LYS A 130 -2.90 15.20 7.44
N ARG A 131 -4.02 15.88 7.70
CA ARG A 131 -4.02 17.30 8.13
C ARG A 131 -3.35 17.48 9.48
N LEU A 132 -3.73 16.66 10.46
CA LEU A 132 -3.17 16.74 11.81
C LEU A 132 -1.68 16.38 11.82
N PHE A 133 -1.29 15.36 11.06
CA PHE A 133 0.13 14.99 10.91
C PHE A 133 0.93 16.10 10.21
N ARG A 134 0.37 16.75 9.17
CA ARG A 134 1.02 17.89 8.52
C ARG A 134 1.18 19.09 9.45
N ILE A 135 0.22 19.36 10.33
CA ILE A 135 0.37 20.40 11.36
C ILE A 135 1.54 20.07 12.28
N PHE A 136 1.68 18.81 12.71
CA PHE A 136 2.84 18.37 13.50
C PHE A 136 4.15 18.68 12.77
N LEU A 137 4.35 18.13 11.56
CA LEU A 137 5.59 18.30 10.80
C LEU A 137 5.95 19.78 10.57
N ASN A 138 4.96 20.58 10.15
CA ASN A 138 5.19 22.00 9.85
C ASN A 138 5.54 22.84 11.10
N ARG A 139 5.11 22.41 12.29
CA ARG A 139 5.34 23.17 13.53
C ARG A 139 6.61 22.75 14.26
N THR A 140 7.01 21.50 14.15
CA THR A 140 8.18 20.96 14.85
C THR A 140 9.46 21.01 14.00
N GLN A 141 9.33 21.23 12.68
CA GLN A 141 10.45 21.13 11.71
C GLN A 141 11.16 19.76 11.71
N ILE A 142 10.56 18.75 12.34
CA ILE A 142 11.01 17.37 12.24
C ILE A 142 10.60 16.86 10.86
N GLU A 143 11.58 16.59 10.00
CA GLU A 143 11.34 16.14 8.62
C GLU A 143 10.63 14.78 8.59
N ASP A 144 11.16 13.79 9.33
CA ASP A 144 10.56 12.48 9.50
C ASP A 144 10.62 12.00 10.97
N PRO A 145 9.49 11.98 11.68
CA PRO A 145 9.46 11.56 13.09
C PRO A 145 9.72 10.06 13.30
N TYR A 146 9.64 9.24 12.25
CA TYR A 146 9.72 7.79 12.33
C TYR A 146 10.98 7.21 11.71
N ILE A 147 11.93 8.04 11.26
CA ILE A 147 13.16 7.59 10.57
C ILE A 147 13.91 6.49 11.34
N CYS A 148 14.13 6.67 12.65
CA CYS A 148 14.79 5.67 13.50
C CYS A 148 13.97 4.40 13.66
N GLU A 149 12.64 4.52 13.77
CA GLU A 149 11.76 3.35 13.88
C GLU A 149 11.72 2.57 12.56
N LYS A 150 11.68 3.25 11.42
CA LYS A 150 11.73 2.64 10.09
C LYS A 150 13.04 1.87 9.90
N ALA A 151 14.18 2.49 10.17
CA ALA A 151 15.49 1.84 10.09
C ALA A 151 15.60 0.61 11.01
N LEU A 152 15.08 0.70 12.24
CA LEU A 152 15.06 -0.42 13.17
C LEU A 152 14.20 -1.60 12.66
N ARG A 153 13.01 -1.30 12.12
CA ARG A 153 12.12 -2.31 11.52
C ARG A 153 12.77 -2.99 10.32
N ASN A 154 13.42 -2.21 9.44
CA ASN A 154 14.18 -2.72 8.30
C ASN A 154 15.33 -3.64 8.77
N SER A 155 16.06 -3.23 9.83
CA SER A 155 17.16 -4.02 10.41
C SER A 155 16.69 -5.37 10.94
N ARG A 156 15.59 -5.37 11.70
CA ARG A 156 15.00 -6.59 12.27
C ARG A 156 14.59 -7.57 11.18
N ALA A 157 13.85 -7.09 10.17
CA ALA A 157 13.42 -7.93 9.06
C ALA A 157 14.62 -8.47 8.28
N ASN A 158 15.64 -7.65 7.99
CA ASN A 158 16.83 -8.09 7.28
C ASN A 158 17.61 -9.16 8.05
N LYS A 159 17.75 -9.01 9.38
CA LYS A 159 18.38 -10.01 10.25
C LYS A 159 17.62 -11.33 10.24
N ALA A 160 16.29 -11.28 10.34
CA ALA A 160 15.45 -12.47 10.26
C ALA A 160 15.59 -13.18 8.90
N LEU A 161 15.54 -12.40 7.81
CA LEU A 161 15.68 -12.89 6.43
C LEU A 161 17.05 -13.48 6.12
N SER A 162 18.09 -13.04 6.82
CA SER A 162 19.47 -13.53 6.65
C SER A 162 19.84 -14.61 7.67
N SER A 163 18.90 -15.07 8.51
CA SER A 163 19.17 -16.05 9.55
C SER A 163 19.30 -17.46 8.99
N ASP A 164 20.23 -18.25 9.53
CA ASP A 164 20.39 -19.66 9.18
C ASP A 164 19.11 -20.46 9.42
N ALA A 165 18.34 -20.10 10.46
CA ALA A 165 17.05 -20.71 10.76
C ALA A 165 16.05 -20.57 9.61
N LEU A 166 15.93 -19.37 9.02
CA LEU A 166 15.07 -19.16 7.86
C LEU A 166 15.63 -19.87 6.62
N ILE A 167 16.94 -19.75 6.36
CA ILE A 167 17.58 -20.38 5.19
C ILE A 167 17.37 -21.90 5.22
N ASN A 168 17.53 -22.53 6.38
CA ASN A 168 17.28 -23.96 6.56
C ASN A 168 15.79 -24.31 6.43
N ALA A 169 14.88 -23.44 6.89
CA ALA A 169 13.44 -23.64 6.70
C ALA A 169 13.03 -23.52 5.23
N MET A 170 13.55 -22.52 4.51
CA MET A 170 13.28 -22.31 3.07
C MET A 170 13.78 -23.48 2.22
N ASN A 171 14.90 -24.10 2.61
CA ASN A 171 15.46 -25.28 1.96
C ASN A 171 14.92 -26.61 2.50
N HIS A 172 13.99 -26.58 3.47
CA HIS A 172 13.40 -27.80 4.00
C HIS A 172 12.56 -28.48 2.91
N GLY A 173 12.96 -29.70 2.54
CA GLY A 173 12.24 -30.50 1.56
C GLY A 173 11.04 -31.17 2.19
N ASP A 174 9.84 -30.70 1.88
CA ASP A 174 8.61 -31.43 2.18
C ASP A 174 8.50 -32.59 1.17
N ILE A 175 9.16 -33.71 1.53
CA ILE A 175 9.30 -34.92 0.70
C ILE A 175 7.93 -35.45 0.21
N ASP A 176 6.85 -35.16 0.92
CA ASP A 176 5.51 -35.65 0.59
C ASP A 176 4.83 -34.89 -0.57
N ASP A 177 5.16 -33.62 -0.82
CA ASP A 177 4.64 -32.85 -1.97
C ASP A 177 5.30 -33.29 -3.29
N LEU A 178 6.53 -33.80 -3.21
CA LEU A 178 7.28 -34.32 -4.36
C LEU A 178 6.84 -35.73 -4.77
N LYS A 179 6.32 -36.56 -3.85
CA LYS A 179 6.00 -37.98 -4.14
C LYS A 179 4.86 -38.19 -5.14
N ASN A 180 3.96 -37.22 -5.31
CA ASN A 180 2.70 -37.40 -6.06
C ASN A 180 2.68 -36.83 -7.49
N SER A 181 3.76 -36.18 -7.96
CA SER A 181 3.72 -35.30 -9.15
C SER A 181 4.90 -35.45 -10.12
N LEU A 182 5.58 -36.59 -10.08
CA LEU A 182 6.85 -36.80 -10.78
C LEU A 182 6.69 -37.58 -12.09
N SER A 183 6.29 -36.89 -13.17
CA SER A 183 6.49 -37.41 -14.53
C SER A 183 7.51 -36.61 -15.36
N THR A 184 7.76 -35.33 -15.04
CA THR A 184 8.73 -34.50 -15.79
C THR A 184 9.50 -33.52 -14.90
N LEU A 185 10.73 -33.16 -15.30
CA LEU A 185 11.54 -32.10 -14.69
C LEU A 185 10.82 -30.73 -14.69
N SER A 186 9.93 -30.51 -15.65
CA SER A 186 9.14 -29.29 -15.73
C SER A 186 8.13 -29.17 -14.59
N SER A 187 7.48 -30.28 -14.24
CA SER A 187 6.49 -30.33 -13.16
C SER A 187 7.15 -30.08 -11.79
N ILE A 188 8.37 -30.61 -11.60
CA ILE A 188 9.17 -30.37 -10.39
C ILE A 188 9.48 -28.88 -10.22
N LYS A 189 9.98 -28.22 -11.28
CA LYS A 189 10.28 -26.78 -11.22
C LYS A 189 9.06 -25.94 -10.87
N LYS A 190 7.89 -26.25 -11.45
CA LYS A 190 6.63 -25.56 -11.13
C LYS A 190 6.28 -25.66 -9.64
N ILE A 191 6.39 -26.86 -9.07
CA ILE A 191 6.10 -27.08 -7.64
C ILE A 191 7.08 -26.34 -6.76
N LEU A 192 8.37 -26.35 -7.09
CA LEU A 192 9.38 -25.59 -6.35
C LEU A 192 9.07 -24.09 -6.38
N HIS A 193 8.73 -23.55 -7.56
CA HIS A 193 8.37 -22.13 -7.69
C HIS A 193 7.13 -21.76 -6.86
N TYR A 194 6.11 -22.62 -6.89
CA TYR A 194 4.91 -22.45 -6.07
C TYR A 194 5.23 -22.46 -4.57
N LEU A 195 6.01 -23.45 -4.11
CA LEU A 195 6.39 -23.60 -2.71
C LEU A 195 7.19 -22.41 -2.22
N GLU A 196 8.19 -21.95 -2.99
CA GLU A 196 9.02 -20.81 -2.63
C GLU A 196 8.20 -19.53 -2.50
N LEU A 197 7.37 -19.22 -3.51
CA LEU A 197 6.46 -18.07 -3.47
C LEU A 197 5.48 -18.15 -2.30
N LYS A 198 4.87 -19.32 -2.06
CA LYS A 198 3.97 -19.54 -0.93
C LYS A 198 4.69 -19.25 0.39
N ARG A 199 5.91 -19.77 0.57
CA ARG A 199 6.71 -19.54 1.78
C ARG A 199 7.02 -18.06 1.97
N LEU A 200 7.47 -17.36 0.93
CA LEU A 200 7.75 -15.92 0.99
C LEU A 200 6.49 -15.09 1.30
N LEU A 201 5.36 -15.40 0.66
CA LEU A 201 4.09 -14.74 0.95
C LEU A 201 3.63 -15.00 2.39
N SER A 202 3.86 -16.19 2.96
CA SER A 202 3.56 -16.47 4.37
C SER A 202 4.37 -15.61 5.35
N LEU A 203 5.63 -15.28 5.00
CA LEU A 203 6.47 -14.37 5.78
C LEU A 203 5.99 -12.93 5.66
N SER A 204 5.48 -12.54 4.49
CA SER A 204 5.06 -11.16 4.24
C SER A 204 3.94 -10.70 5.18
N VAL A 205 3.14 -11.62 5.73
CA VAL A 205 2.08 -11.30 6.70
C VAL A 205 2.53 -11.45 8.16
N GLU A 206 3.79 -11.83 8.41
CA GLU A 206 4.32 -12.05 9.75
C GLU A 206 4.93 -10.78 10.35
N HIS A 207 4.07 -9.94 10.92
CA HIS A 207 4.46 -8.65 11.50
C HIS A 207 5.52 -8.73 12.60
N SER A 208 5.64 -9.86 13.31
CA SER A 208 6.64 -10.04 14.37
C SER A 208 8.08 -9.94 13.86
N LEU A 209 8.30 -10.21 12.56
CA LEU A 209 9.61 -10.13 11.90
C LEU A 209 10.21 -8.72 11.95
N TRP A 210 9.37 -7.68 12.04
CA TRP A 210 9.83 -6.28 12.10
C TRP A 210 9.28 -5.46 13.27
N LYS A 211 8.10 -5.78 13.80
CA LYS A 211 7.49 -5.00 14.90
C LYS A 211 8.03 -5.35 16.29
N SER A 212 8.78 -6.44 16.44
CA SER A 212 9.29 -6.88 17.74
C SER A 212 10.64 -7.60 17.63
N ASP A 213 11.36 -7.72 18.75
CA ASP A 213 12.62 -8.48 18.79
C ASP A 213 12.43 -10.00 18.85
N LYS A 214 11.18 -10.51 18.81
CA LYS A 214 10.88 -11.95 18.83
C LYS A 214 11.60 -12.72 17.72
N ALA A 215 11.75 -12.09 16.55
CA ALA A 215 12.35 -12.73 15.39
C ALA A 215 13.82 -13.12 15.58
N ALA A 216 14.53 -12.47 16.51
CA ALA A 216 15.90 -12.85 16.86
C ALA A 216 15.99 -14.26 17.49
N GLY A 217 14.90 -14.75 18.09
CA GLY A 217 14.82 -16.06 18.72
C GLY A 217 14.14 -17.13 17.86
N TYR A 218 13.76 -16.84 16.61
CA TYR A 218 13.07 -17.82 15.77
C TYR A 218 14.00 -18.96 15.33
N THR A 219 13.48 -20.17 15.51
CA THR A 219 14.07 -21.42 15.08
C THR A 219 13.53 -21.81 13.71
N GLN A 220 14.14 -22.83 13.09
CA GLN A 220 13.63 -23.41 11.85
C GLN A 220 12.15 -23.83 11.97
N ASN A 221 11.75 -24.39 13.12
CA ASN A 221 10.38 -24.86 13.35
C ASN A 221 9.37 -23.71 13.40
N ASP A 222 9.76 -22.53 13.89
CA ASP A 222 8.90 -21.35 13.89
C ASP A 222 8.58 -20.92 12.45
N TYR A 223 9.60 -20.87 11.59
CA TYR A 223 9.43 -20.56 10.17
C TYR A 223 8.60 -21.61 9.42
N LEU A 224 8.84 -22.91 9.67
CA LEU A 224 7.99 -23.98 9.13
C LEU A 224 6.53 -23.82 9.60
N GLY A 225 6.33 -23.41 10.85
CA GLY A 225 5.02 -23.03 11.38
C GLY A 225 4.35 -21.90 10.58
N PHE A 226 5.10 -20.87 10.18
CA PHE A 226 4.58 -19.81 9.32
C PHE A 226 4.22 -20.32 7.93
N PHE A 227 5.01 -21.23 7.35
CA PHE A 227 4.77 -21.77 6.01
C PHE A 227 3.50 -22.62 5.91
N ASN A 228 3.03 -23.16 7.03
CA ASN A 228 1.78 -23.90 7.15
C ASN A 228 0.52 -23.01 7.10
N ARG A 229 0.67 -21.69 6.99
CA ARG A 229 -0.47 -20.78 6.83
C ARG A 229 -1.28 -21.11 5.58
N ARG A 230 -2.60 -21.16 5.78
CA ARG A 230 -3.55 -21.32 4.69
C ARG A 230 -3.80 -19.97 4.05
N PHE A 231 -3.65 -19.93 2.74
CA PHE A 231 -4.07 -18.82 1.91
C PHE A 231 -5.59 -18.89 1.75
N SER A 232 -6.25 -17.75 1.88
CA SER A 232 -7.69 -17.62 1.77
C SER A 232 -8.05 -16.51 0.78
N GLY A 233 -9.31 -16.51 0.32
CA GLY A 233 -9.80 -15.58 -0.69
C GLY A 233 -9.81 -16.19 -2.09
N ASN A 234 -10.50 -15.51 -3.00
CA ASN A 234 -10.69 -15.94 -4.40
C ASN A 234 -9.52 -15.54 -5.32
N GLY A 235 -8.52 -14.82 -4.81
CA GLY A 235 -7.36 -14.36 -5.59
C GLY A 235 -6.16 -15.30 -5.57
N VAL A 236 -6.19 -16.39 -4.80
CA VAL A 236 -5.03 -17.28 -4.63
C VAL A 236 -4.69 -18.01 -5.93
N GLU A 237 -5.63 -18.78 -6.50
CA GLU A 237 -5.39 -19.50 -7.76
C GLU A 237 -5.04 -18.54 -8.91
N PRO A 238 -5.79 -17.45 -9.16
CA PRO A 238 -5.44 -16.49 -10.22
C PRO A 238 -4.04 -15.88 -10.07
N LEU A 239 -3.57 -15.62 -8.84
CA LEU A 239 -2.24 -15.06 -8.59
C LEU A 239 -1.13 -16.02 -9.00
N PHE A 240 -1.25 -17.30 -8.63
CA PHE A 240 -0.26 -18.32 -9.00
C PHE A 240 -0.29 -18.66 -10.49
N ASP A 241 -1.47 -18.61 -11.10
CA ASP A 241 -1.63 -18.76 -12.56
C ASP A 241 -0.96 -17.59 -13.29
N PHE A 242 -1.16 -16.36 -12.81
CA PHE A 242 -0.55 -15.16 -13.37
C PHE A 242 0.99 -15.21 -13.38
N TRP A 243 1.59 -15.72 -12.31
CA TRP A 243 3.04 -15.90 -12.22
C TRP A 243 3.59 -17.11 -13.00
N GLY A 244 2.74 -17.81 -13.76
CA GLY A 244 3.18 -18.92 -14.60
C GLY A 244 3.65 -20.12 -13.80
N ALA A 245 3.20 -20.27 -12.53
CA ALA A 245 3.42 -21.49 -11.77
C ALA A 245 2.72 -22.69 -12.44
N GLN A 246 1.79 -22.46 -13.38
CA GLN A 246 0.98 -23.49 -14.00
C GLN A 246 1.22 -23.79 -15.48
N ASP A 247 1.78 -22.92 -16.36
CA ASP A 247 1.99 -23.28 -17.79
C ASP A 247 3.10 -22.59 -18.60
N LYS A 248 3.57 -23.28 -19.66
CA LYS A 248 4.89 -23.08 -20.31
C LYS A 248 4.88 -22.40 -21.69
N GLU A 249 3.73 -22.15 -22.30
CA GLU A 249 3.69 -21.63 -23.66
C GLU A 249 3.56 -20.10 -23.64
N LYS A 250 4.72 -19.44 -23.62
CA LYS A 250 4.97 -17.98 -23.55
C LYS A 250 4.77 -17.38 -22.16
N SER A 251 5.75 -17.59 -21.26
CA SER A 251 5.95 -16.64 -20.16
C SER A 251 6.43 -15.31 -20.75
N LEU A 252 5.48 -14.48 -21.17
CA LEU A 252 5.72 -13.08 -21.48
C LEU A 252 6.12 -12.40 -20.18
N SER A 253 7.25 -11.68 -20.19
CA SER A 253 7.64 -10.81 -19.09
C SER A 253 6.46 -9.90 -18.73
N LYS A 254 5.98 -10.03 -17.48
CA LYS A 254 4.89 -9.25 -16.92
C LYS A 254 5.43 -8.02 -16.22
N LYS A 255 4.71 -6.91 -16.33
CA LYS A 255 4.93 -5.70 -15.55
C LYS A 255 4.04 -5.72 -14.33
N ILE A 256 4.62 -5.63 -13.15
CA ILE A 256 3.91 -5.74 -11.88
C ILE A 256 4.14 -4.45 -11.09
N LEU A 257 3.06 -3.76 -10.73
CA LEU A 257 3.11 -2.63 -9.81
C LEU A 257 3.00 -3.15 -8.38
N TRP A 258 4.08 -3.00 -7.60
CA TRP A 258 4.13 -3.35 -6.19
C TRP A 258 3.93 -2.09 -5.35
N LEU A 259 2.81 -1.99 -4.63
CA LEU A 259 2.53 -0.88 -3.73
C LEU A 259 3.14 -1.18 -2.37
N ALA A 260 4.32 -0.60 -2.10
CA ALA A 260 4.95 -0.74 -0.80
C ALA A 260 4.07 -0.13 0.29
N ASP A 261 4.13 -0.71 1.49
CA ASP A 261 3.39 -0.20 2.65
C ASP A 261 4.36 0.19 3.76
N GLU A 262 4.68 -0.73 4.68
CA GLU A 262 5.36 -0.41 5.94
C GLU A 262 6.86 -0.74 5.92
N ALA A 263 7.63 -0.01 6.73
CA ALA A 263 9.01 -0.35 7.05
C ALA A 263 9.11 -1.70 7.75
N GLY A 264 10.16 -2.45 7.41
CA GLY A 264 10.33 -3.86 7.75
C GLY A 264 9.56 -4.82 6.85
N GLU A 265 8.29 -4.53 6.52
CA GLU A 265 7.51 -5.33 5.55
C GLU A 265 8.18 -5.32 4.17
N ILE A 266 8.63 -4.14 3.73
CA ILE A 266 9.32 -3.95 2.44
C ILE A 266 10.56 -4.87 2.28
N MET A 267 11.19 -5.29 3.37
CA MET A 267 12.35 -6.18 3.31
C MET A 267 11.94 -7.60 2.87
N VAL A 268 10.77 -8.06 3.31
CA VAL A 268 10.20 -9.33 2.86
C VAL A 268 9.67 -9.19 1.44
N ASP A 269 9.07 -8.04 1.11
CA ASP A 269 8.66 -7.73 -0.25
C ASP A 269 9.85 -7.80 -1.20
N PHE A 270 11.04 -7.27 -0.84
CA PHE A 270 12.23 -7.39 -1.68
C PHE A 270 12.65 -8.84 -1.93
N ALA A 271 12.43 -9.77 -1.01
CA ALA A 271 12.70 -11.19 -1.28
C ALA A 271 11.78 -11.72 -2.40
N ILE A 272 10.49 -11.34 -2.38
CA ILE A 272 9.51 -11.69 -3.42
C ILE A 272 9.84 -10.99 -4.74
N ILE A 273 10.11 -9.69 -4.69
CA ILE A 273 10.43 -8.84 -5.85
C ILE A 273 11.68 -9.35 -6.56
N ASN A 274 12.74 -9.67 -5.81
CA ASN A 274 13.97 -10.22 -6.39
C ASN A 274 13.72 -11.59 -7.02
N TYR A 275 12.94 -12.44 -6.36
CA TYR A 275 12.53 -13.73 -6.90
C TYR A 275 11.77 -13.56 -8.24
N LEU A 276 10.75 -12.68 -8.28
CA LEU A 276 9.97 -12.42 -9.51
C LEU A 276 10.83 -11.76 -10.61
N SER A 277 11.73 -10.85 -10.24
CA SER A 277 12.68 -10.23 -11.17
C SER A 277 13.64 -11.25 -11.78
N ASN A 278 14.09 -12.24 -11.00
CA ASN A 278 14.93 -13.34 -11.47
C ASN A 278 14.18 -14.28 -12.43
N LEU A 279 12.85 -14.36 -12.32
CA LEU A 279 12.00 -15.04 -13.30
C LEU A 279 11.78 -14.21 -14.58
N GLY A 280 12.35 -13.00 -14.67
CA GLY A 280 12.28 -12.14 -15.84
C GLY A 280 11.08 -11.18 -15.85
N HIS A 281 10.35 -11.04 -14.74
CA HIS A 281 9.30 -10.04 -14.61
C HIS A 281 9.88 -8.65 -14.34
N LYS A 282 9.16 -7.61 -14.78
CA LYS A 282 9.50 -6.22 -14.51
C LYS A 282 8.66 -5.73 -13.34
N ILE A 283 9.31 -5.30 -12.28
CA ILE A 283 8.66 -4.84 -11.05
C ILE A 283 8.80 -3.33 -10.92
N ILE A 284 7.69 -2.64 -10.73
CA ILE A 284 7.63 -1.22 -10.42
C ILE A 284 7.18 -1.07 -8.97
N ILE A 285 8.04 -0.54 -8.12
CA ILE A 285 7.79 -0.34 -6.70
C ILE A 285 7.30 1.08 -6.50
N ALA A 286 6.08 1.25 -6.01
CA ALA A 286 5.51 2.54 -5.66
C ALA A 286 5.68 2.80 -4.16
N LEU A 287 6.32 3.94 -3.85
CA LEU A 287 6.57 4.42 -2.50
C LEU A 287 5.81 5.74 -2.27
N LYS A 288 5.68 6.17 -1.01
CA LYS A 288 5.15 7.50 -0.70
C LYS A 288 6.09 8.60 -1.19
N ASP A 289 5.55 9.79 -1.44
CA ASP A 289 6.33 10.99 -1.79
C ASP A 289 7.05 11.64 -0.60
N GLY A 290 6.81 11.14 0.60
CA GLY A 290 7.47 11.61 1.80
C GLY A 290 6.87 10.99 3.05
N PRO A 291 7.36 11.43 4.23
CA PRO A 291 7.11 10.75 5.49
C PRO A 291 5.62 10.59 5.81
N LEU A 292 5.25 9.37 6.20
CA LEU A 292 3.91 9.00 6.63
C LEU A 292 3.97 7.88 7.66
N PHE A 293 4.15 8.26 8.93
CA PHE A 293 4.36 7.32 10.02
C PHE A 293 5.45 6.30 9.66
N THR A 294 5.14 5.01 9.72
CA THR A 294 6.08 3.93 9.41
C THR A 294 5.99 3.42 7.98
N LYS A 295 5.25 4.11 7.10
CA LYS A 295 5.23 3.77 5.67
C LYS A 295 6.52 4.18 4.97
N ILE A 296 6.95 3.39 4.00
CA ILE A 296 8.15 3.66 3.21
C ILE A 296 7.85 4.74 2.18
N ASP A 297 8.74 5.72 2.12
CA ASP A 297 8.73 6.78 1.14
C ASP A 297 9.96 6.74 0.23
N TYR A 298 9.94 7.61 -0.78
CA TYR A 298 10.96 7.69 -1.80
C TYR A 298 12.35 8.07 -1.26
N TYR A 299 12.40 8.89 -0.19
CA TYR A 299 13.66 9.30 0.42
C TYR A 299 14.26 8.16 1.24
N ASP A 300 13.42 7.40 1.97
CA ASP A 300 13.87 6.18 2.67
C ASP A 300 14.63 5.24 1.71
N ALA A 301 14.11 5.03 0.50
CA ALA A 301 14.72 4.12 -0.48
C ALA A 301 16.10 4.58 -0.99
N VAL A 302 16.41 5.86 -0.85
CA VAL A 302 17.70 6.46 -1.26
C VAL A 302 18.65 6.58 -0.07
N GLU A 303 18.13 6.95 1.11
CA GLU A 303 18.93 7.35 2.28
C GLU A 303 19.16 6.20 3.28
N ASP A 304 18.22 5.25 3.43
CA ASP A 304 18.43 4.07 4.28
C ASP A 304 19.43 3.11 3.60
N GLU A 305 20.55 2.84 4.28
CA GLU A 305 21.63 2.00 3.75
C GLU A 305 21.18 0.57 3.39
N MET A 306 20.20 0.01 4.12
CA MET A 306 19.69 -1.33 3.84
C MET A 306 18.77 -1.32 2.63
N LEU A 307 17.86 -0.34 2.52
CA LEU A 307 16.96 -0.22 1.38
C LEU A 307 17.73 0.08 0.10
N SER A 308 18.62 1.07 0.14
CA SER A 308 19.48 1.44 -0.99
C SER A 308 20.36 0.27 -1.43
N GLY A 309 20.87 -0.53 -0.49
CA GLY A 309 21.59 -1.77 -0.77
C GLY A 309 20.75 -2.80 -1.53
N LYS A 310 19.49 -3.01 -1.15
CA LYS A 310 18.55 -3.93 -1.83
C LYS A 310 18.11 -3.41 -3.21
N LEU A 311 18.09 -2.09 -3.38
CA LEU A 311 17.69 -1.41 -4.62
C LEU A 311 18.88 -1.10 -5.55
N LYS A 312 20.08 -1.61 -5.25
CA LYS A 312 21.26 -1.41 -6.09
C LYS A 312 21.00 -1.92 -7.51
N GLY A 313 21.07 -1.02 -8.49
CA GLY A 313 20.81 -1.31 -9.91
C GLY A 313 19.38 -1.01 -10.37
N ALA A 314 18.46 -0.67 -9.47
CA ALA A 314 17.11 -0.23 -9.82
C ALA A 314 17.11 1.09 -10.62
N SER A 315 16.01 1.37 -11.31
CA SER A 315 15.78 2.67 -11.96
C SER A 315 14.88 3.53 -11.12
N PHE A 316 15.32 4.73 -10.73
CA PHE A 316 14.51 5.65 -9.97
C PHE A 316 13.81 6.65 -10.89
N ILE A 317 12.52 6.88 -10.66
CA ILE A 317 11.70 7.87 -11.36
C ILE A 317 11.30 8.95 -10.37
N SER A 318 11.89 10.13 -10.49
CA SER A 318 11.56 11.30 -9.65
C SER A 318 10.50 12.21 -10.28
N GLU A 319 10.34 12.18 -11.61
CA GLU A 319 9.40 13.04 -12.33
C GLU A 319 7.94 12.60 -12.10
N LYS A 320 7.11 13.54 -11.66
CA LYS A 320 5.70 13.33 -11.29
C LYS A 320 4.75 13.41 -12.49
N ASN A 321 5.19 14.02 -13.58
CA ASN A 321 4.39 14.29 -14.77
C ASN A 321 5.00 13.76 -16.08
N LEU A 322 5.53 12.52 -16.06
CA LEU A 322 6.17 11.92 -17.24
C LEU A 322 5.23 11.79 -18.43
N GLY A 323 5.75 12.11 -19.62
CA GLY A 323 5.12 11.89 -20.91
C GLY A 323 4.87 10.40 -21.19
N LYS A 324 3.90 10.09 -22.07
CA LYS A 324 3.59 8.70 -22.46
C LYS A 324 4.80 8.01 -23.08
N ASN A 325 5.50 8.71 -23.96
CA ASN A 325 6.66 8.18 -24.68
C ASN A 325 7.86 8.00 -23.76
N GLU A 326 8.08 8.94 -22.83
CA GLU A 326 9.15 8.85 -21.83
C GLU A 326 8.93 7.64 -20.93
N LEU A 327 7.72 7.50 -20.37
CA LEU A 327 7.38 6.36 -19.53
C LEU A 327 7.52 5.03 -20.30
N ALA A 328 7.03 4.95 -21.53
CA ALA A 328 7.15 3.75 -22.35
C ALA A 328 8.63 3.37 -22.60
N ASN A 329 9.50 4.35 -22.83
CA ASN A 329 10.93 4.12 -22.98
C ASN A 329 11.57 3.61 -21.69
N MET A 330 11.21 4.18 -20.53
CA MET A 330 11.70 3.72 -19.24
C MET A 330 11.23 2.29 -18.93
N LEU A 331 9.96 1.97 -19.22
CA LEU A 331 9.42 0.63 -19.04
C LEU A 331 10.04 -0.40 -19.99
N ARG A 332 10.56 0.01 -21.16
CA ARG A 332 11.30 -0.87 -22.10
C ARG A 332 12.78 -1.04 -21.77
N SER A 333 13.31 -0.27 -20.81
CA SER A 333 14.73 -0.41 -20.41
C SER A 333 15.06 -1.82 -19.92
N ASP A 334 16.35 -2.18 -19.94
CA ASP A 334 16.82 -3.49 -19.48
C ASP A 334 16.75 -3.66 -17.96
N LYS A 335 16.38 -2.61 -17.21
CA LYS A 335 16.23 -2.66 -15.76
C LYS A 335 14.90 -3.33 -15.39
N ASN A 336 14.98 -4.42 -14.64
CA ASN A 336 13.81 -5.16 -14.18
C ASN A 336 13.14 -4.53 -12.96
N ILE A 337 13.85 -3.72 -12.17
CA ILE A 337 13.30 -3.05 -11.00
C ILE A 337 13.28 -1.54 -11.22
N ILE A 338 12.12 -0.93 -11.06
CA ILE A 338 11.88 0.50 -11.16
C ILE A 338 11.25 0.98 -9.85
N VAL A 339 11.68 2.13 -9.33
CA VAL A 339 11.16 2.74 -8.10
C VAL A 339 10.52 4.08 -8.48
N VAL A 340 9.30 4.32 -8.02
CA VAL A 340 8.52 5.53 -8.30
C VAL A 340 7.82 6.03 -7.05
N SER A 341 7.61 7.33 -6.97
CA SER A 341 6.70 7.91 -5.98
C SER A 341 5.25 7.86 -6.45
N ASP A 342 4.33 7.50 -5.56
CA ASP A 342 2.89 7.63 -5.80
C ASP A 342 2.42 9.10 -5.82
N GLY A 343 3.28 10.06 -5.44
CA GLY A 343 3.00 11.50 -5.40
C GLY A 343 2.29 11.97 -4.15
N THR A 344 2.04 11.09 -3.18
CA THR A 344 1.22 11.37 -2.00
C THR A 344 2.00 11.23 -0.69
N ARG A 345 1.58 12.02 0.31
CA ARG A 345 2.00 11.90 1.71
C ARG A 345 0.80 11.52 2.59
N GLU A 346 -0.02 10.60 2.08
CA GLU A 346 -1.22 10.10 2.74
C GLU A 346 -1.51 8.64 2.37
N ASN A 347 -2.45 8.02 3.06
CA ASN A 347 -2.94 6.69 2.69
C ASN A 347 -3.48 6.71 1.26
N LEU A 348 -3.34 5.59 0.55
CA LEU A 348 -3.61 5.47 -0.88
C LEU A 348 -4.88 6.23 -1.32
N ASN A 349 -4.67 7.16 -2.25
CA ASN A 349 -5.67 8.09 -2.73
C ASN A 349 -5.39 8.45 -4.20
N PHE A 350 -6.10 7.79 -5.11
CA PHE A 350 -5.89 7.97 -6.55
C PHE A 350 -6.26 9.36 -7.07
N LEU A 351 -7.08 10.13 -6.34
CA LEU A 351 -7.40 11.52 -6.69
C LEU A 351 -6.17 12.43 -6.59
N LEU A 352 -5.22 12.10 -5.72
CA LEU A 352 -4.07 12.94 -5.43
C LEU A 352 -2.75 12.31 -5.89
N ALA A 353 -2.81 11.15 -6.55
CA ALA A 353 -1.64 10.45 -7.05
C ALA A 353 -0.99 11.23 -8.21
N SER A 354 0.31 11.02 -8.41
CA SER A 354 1.04 11.64 -9.52
C SER A 354 0.54 11.13 -10.88
N THR A 355 0.64 11.97 -11.92
CA THR A 355 0.32 11.58 -13.29
C THR A 355 1.18 10.39 -13.74
N THR A 356 2.46 10.38 -13.36
CA THR A 356 3.38 9.27 -13.61
C THR A 356 2.85 7.97 -13.01
N PHE A 357 2.44 7.98 -11.73
CA PHE A 357 1.87 6.80 -11.06
C PHE A 357 0.60 6.31 -11.77
N ALA A 358 -0.32 7.22 -12.10
CA ALA A 358 -1.57 6.86 -12.78
C ALA A 358 -1.33 6.21 -14.15
N ARG A 359 -0.34 6.69 -14.90
CA ARG A 359 0.06 6.09 -16.18
C ARG A 359 0.71 4.72 -15.99
N ILE A 360 1.57 4.56 -14.98
CA ILE A 360 2.16 3.25 -14.64
C ILE A 360 1.05 2.26 -14.32
N PHE A 361 0.07 2.65 -13.49
CA PHE A 361 -1.05 1.79 -13.12
C PHE A 361 -1.81 1.27 -14.35
N LYS A 362 -1.98 2.10 -15.39
CA LYS A 362 -2.62 1.69 -16.65
C LYS A 362 -1.76 0.74 -17.51
N GLU A 363 -0.44 0.82 -17.40
CA GLU A 363 0.51 0.14 -18.30
C GLU A 363 1.03 -1.20 -17.73
N VAL A 364 0.74 -1.51 -16.47
CA VAL A 364 1.10 -2.79 -15.84
C VAL A 364 0.10 -3.88 -16.19
N ASP A 365 0.49 -5.13 -15.92
CA ASP A 365 -0.35 -6.32 -16.08
C ASP A 365 -0.98 -6.80 -14.76
N CYS A 366 -0.48 -6.29 -13.62
CA CYS A 366 -0.96 -6.65 -12.29
C CYS A 366 -0.53 -5.58 -11.26
N VAL A 367 -1.38 -5.38 -10.25
CA VAL A 367 -1.07 -4.57 -9.07
C VAL A 367 -1.10 -5.45 -7.84
N ILE A 368 -0.03 -5.40 -7.06
CA ILE A 368 0.08 -6.06 -5.76
C ILE A 368 0.02 -4.98 -4.69
N SER A 369 -1.07 -4.98 -3.93
CA SER A 369 -1.28 -4.08 -2.79
C SER A 369 -1.04 -4.80 -1.47
N ARG A 370 -0.54 -4.07 -0.48
CA ARG A 370 -0.17 -4.60 0.83
C ARG A 370 -0.82 -3.81 1.97
N GLY A 371 -1.13 -4.49 3.06
CA GLY A 371 -1.69 -3.87 4.26
C GLY A 371 -3.19 -3.59 4.23
N GLU A 372 -3.74 -3.39 5.43
CA GLU A 372 -5.17 -3.18 5.66
C GLU A 372 -5.67 -1.87 5.06
N ASP A 373 -4.85 -0.81 5.05
CA ASP A 373 -5.26 0.49 4.50
C ASP A 373 -5.52 0.39 2.98
N GLN A 374 -4.61 -0.26 2.25
CA GLN A 374 -4.73 -0.46 0.81
C GLN A 374 -5.87 -1.43 0.49
N ARG A 375 -6.00 -2.53 1.25
CA ARG A 375 -7.13 -3.46 1.13
C ARG A 375 -8.47 -2.73 1.20
N ARG A 376 -8.63 -1.80 2.15
CA ARG A 376 -9.87 -1.01 2.28
C ARG A 376 -10.15 -0.11 1.08
N ARG A 377 -9.14 0.25 0.28
CA ARG A 377 -9.31 1.06 -0.95
C ARG A 377 -9.66 0.23 -2.17
N PHE A 378 -9.11 -0.98 -2.27
CA PHE A 378 -9.29 -1.85 -3.42
C PHE A 378 -10.48 -2.80 -3.31
N PHE A 379 -10.76 -3.30 -2.10
CA PHE A 379 -11.70 -4.43 -1.93
C PHE A 379 -12.90 -4.12 -1.06
N ASP A 380 -12.83 -3.09 -0.21
CA ASP A 380 -13.97 -2.68 0.64
C ASP A 380 -14.76 -1.50 0.02
N ALA A 381 -14.56 -1.23 -1.27
CA ALA A 381 -15.31 -0.26 -2.07
C ALA A 381 -15.82 -0.92 -3.36
N HIS A 382 -16.92 -0.42 -3.91
CA HIS A 382 -17.55 -0.95 -5.13
C HIS A 382 -16.80 -0.64 -6.44
N PHE A 383 -15.81 0.24 -6.39
CA PHE A 383 -15.06 0.66 -7.56
C PHE A 383 -14.32 -0.50 -8.21
N GLN A 384 -14.31 -0.51 -9.54
CA GLN A 384 -13.49 -1.41 -10.33
C GLN A 384 -12.24 -0.71 -10.83
N PHE A 385 -11.16 -1.46 -11.03
CA PHE A 385 -9.87 -0.91 -11.44
C PHE A 385 -9.52 -1.42 -12.83
N THR A 386 -8.66 -0.68 -13.54
CA THR A 386 -8.27 -0.98 -14.92
C THR A 386 -7.45 -2.27 -15.09
N GLN A 387 -7.15 -2.96 -13.98
CA GLN A 387 -6.28 -4.13 -13.86
C GLN A 387 -7.05 -5.36 -13.41
#